data_AF-A0A7W0EZZ4-F1
#
_entry.id   AF-A0A7W0EZZ4-F1
#
_cell.length_a   1.000
_cell.length_b   1.000
_cell.length_c   1.000
_cell.angle_alpha   90.00
_cell.angle_beta   90.00
_cell.angle_gamma   90.00
#
_symmetry.space_group_name_H-M   'P 1'
#
loop_
_entity.id
_entity.type
_entity.pdbx_description
1 polymer ?
#
loop_
_entity_poly.entity_id
_entity_poly.type
_entity_poly.pdbx_seq_one_letter_code
_entity_poly.pdbx_strand_id
1 'polypeptide(L)'
;MTNQTASNQASELKGKFSPVILTCCAAARQFIDKEVVFGGVGVSFLAVAISKLRYTPCLIMVTEAGYVDFAGVSSMGSPADNHGAIGASLHQGLFDTFRDLQSGHINAACLGLAQVDKFGNANVSYVNPNIRMNGSGGGCDIASSAGRVVYVVKYAARTFQEKLDYITNPGYLDGSPDARKKAGLVGGGPACLVTDRGIFRFDEKTHEMYLAEVFPWQDEKDIESIKADVPWDLKVADNLKIIEPPNQGEIDAIALMDPGKAYLEESMMNRPVALISMSGRRDLNAYREIAEIFRAKFQQAKDYLL
;
A
#
# COMPACT_ATOMS: atom_id res chain seq x y z
N MET A 1 32.56 -13.78 15.64
CA MET A 1 32.74 -12.36 15.26
C MET A 1 31.70 -11.85 14.25
N THR A 2 30.85 -12.69 13.65
CA THR A 2 29.86 -12.31 12.61
C THR A 2 28.49 -11.86 13.15
N ASN A 3 28.02 -12.40 14.27
CA ASN A 3 26.69 -12.03 14.82
C ASN A 3 26.64 -10.63 15.45
N GLN A 4 27.75 -10.13 15.98
CA GLN A 4 27.81 -8.82 16.64
C GLN A 4 27.82 -7.66 15.63
N THR A 5 28.45 -7.86 14.47
CA THR A 5 28.47 -6.89 13.37
C THR A 5 27.11 -6.76 12.69
N ALA A 6 26.42 -7.88 12.46
CA ALA A 6 25.05 -7.88 11.92
C ALA A 6 24.04 -7.25 12.89
N SER A 7 24.16 -7.52 14.19
CA SER A 7 23.33 -6.91 15.23
C SER A 7 23.56 -5.39 15.34
N ASN A 8 24.81 -4.92 15.27
CA ASN A 8 25.13 -3.49 15.27
C ASN A 8 24.59 -2.78 14.02
N GLN A 9 24.74 -3.37 12.83
CA GLN A 9 24.18 -2.80 11.59
C GLN A 9 22.65 -2.74 11.60
N ALA A 10 21.97 -3.75 12.14
CA ALA A 10 20.52 -3.73 12.28
C ALA A 10 20.05 -2.58 13.19
N SER A 11 20.76 -2.34 14.29
CA SER A 11 20.44 -1.24 15.21
C SER A 11 20.64 0.15 14.60
N GLU A 12 21.66 0.34 13.75
CA GLU A 12 21.90 1.59 13.02
C GLU A 12 20.85 1.88 11.94
N LEU A 13 20.22 0.83 11.40
CA LEU A 13 19.13 0.97 10.43
C LEU A 13 17.78 1.27 11.10
N LYS A 14 17.62 0.92 12.38
CA LYS A 14 16.40 1.20 13.15
C LYS A 14 16.20 2.72 13.28
N GLY A 15 15.12 3.23 12.70
CA GLY A 15 14.80 4.67 12.70
C GLY A 15 15.41 5.47 11.54
N LYS A 16 16.19 4.85 10.65
CA LYS A 16 16.72 5.52 9.44
C LYS A 16 15.63 5.83 8.41
N PHE A 17 14.60 4.99 8.34
CA PHE A 17 13.52 5.09 7.37
C PHE A 17 12.19 5.38 8.07
N SER A 18 11.35 6.20 7.44
CA SER A 18 10.01 6.45 7.95
C SER A 18 9.11 5.21 7.78
N PRO A 19 8.07 5.05 8.61
CA PRO A 19 7.09 3.98 8.46
C PRO A 19 6.49 3.85 7.06
N VAL A 20 6.24 4.97 6.39
CA VAL A 20 5.70 5.00 5.02
C VAL A 20 6.70 4.39 4.04
N ILE A 21 7.98 4.74 4.12
CA ILE A 21 9.02 4.17 3.26
C ILE A 21 9.12 2.65 3.47
N LEU A 22 9.17 2.20 4.73
CA LEU A 22 9.23 0.79 5.06
C LEU A 22 8.05 0.01 4.46
N THR A 23 6.84 0.52 4.67
CA THR A 23 5.61 -0.10 4.16
C THR A 23 5.59 -0.14 2.63
N CYS A 24 5.89 0.98 1.97
CA CYS A 24 5.91 1.10 0.51
C CYS A 24 6.92 0.14 -0.14
N CYS A 25 8.17 0.11 0.35
CA CYS A 25 9.22 -0.74 -0.23
C CYS A 25 8.92 -2.23 0.00
N ALA A 26 8.47 -2.61 1.20
CA ALA A 26 8.12 -4.00 1.48
C ALA A 26 6.93 -4.46 0.60
N ALA A 27 5.93 -3.60 0.40
CA ALA A 27 4.76 -3.89 -0.42
C ALA A 27 5.10 -3.92 -1.92
N ALA A 28 6.00 -3.06 -2.39
CA ALA A 28 6.45 -3.02 -3.79
C ALA A 28 7.04 -4.37 -4.24
N ARG A 29 7.60 -5.16 -3.32
CA ARG A 29 8.18 -6.48 -3.61
C ARG A 29 7.14 -7.63 -3.59
N GLN A 30 5.87 -7.31 -3.38
CA GLN A 30 4.77 -8.31 -3.34
C GLN A 30 4.03 -8.44 -4.68
N PHE A 31 4.43 -7.70 -5.72
CA PHE A 31 3.84 -7.77 -7.05
C PHE A 31 4.72 -8.58 -7.99
N ILE A 32 4.10 -9.15 -9.02
CA ILE A 32 4.76 -9.98 -10.02
C ILE A 32 4.74 -9.23 -11.35
N ASP A 33 5.84 -9.33 -12.09
CA ASP A 33 5.93 -8.70 -13.40
C ASP A 33 4.85 -9.21 -14.34
N LYS A 34 4.30 -8.32 -15.17
CA LYS A 34 3.15 -8.56 -16.07
C LYS A 34 1.78 -8.78 -15.40
N GLU A 35 1.67 -8.63 -14.08
CA GLU A 35 0.35 -8.53 -13.45
C GLU A 35 -0.38 -7.25 -13.89
N VAL A 36 -1.70 -7.34 -14.02
CA VAL A 36 -2.60 -6.18 -14.06
C VAL A 36 -3.01 -5.87 -12.62
N VAL A 37 -2.62 -4.69 -12.15
CA VAL A 37 -2.73 -4.31 -10.74
C VAL A 37 -3.56 -3.06 -10.55
N PHE A 38 -4.61 -3.20 -9.74
CA PHE A 38 -5.35 -2.05 -9.22
C PHE A 38 -4.50 -1.30 -8.18
N GLY A 39 -4.05 -0.10 -8.55
CA GLY A 39 -3.39 0.82 -7.65
C GLY A 39 -4.42 1.70 -6.95
N GLY A 40 -4.46 1.67 -5.62
CA GLY A 40 -5.32 2.56 -4.84
C GLY A 40 -4.85 4.02 -4.85
N VAL A 41 -4.87 4.66 -3.70
CA VAL A 41 -4.41 6.05 -3.49
C VAL A 41 -3.40 6.09 -2.35
N GLY A 42 -2.51 7.08 -2.35
CA GLY A 42 -1.50 7.25 -1.30
C GLY A 42 -0.49 6.10 -1.23
N VAL A 43 -0.25 5.56 -0.03
CA VAL A 43 0.74 4.49 0.21
C VAL A 43 0.51 3.28 -0.70
N SER A 44 -0.75 2.91 -0.93
CA SER A 44 -1.09 1.78 -1.80
C SER A 44 -0.68 2.01 -3.26
N PHE A 45 -0.93 3.21 -3.78
CA PHE A 45 -0.47 3.62 -5.11
C PHE A 45 1.07 3.66 -5.19
N LEU A 46 1.71 4.29 -4.20
CA LEU A 46 3.17 4.39 -4.16
C LEU A 46 3.83 3.01 -4.20
N ALA A 47 3.34 2.03 -3.44
CA ALA A 47 3.85 0.67 -3.48
C ALA A 47 3.83 0.06 -4.90
N VAL A 48 2.72 0.20 -5.63
CA VAL A 48 2.59 -0.34 -7.00
C VAL A 48 3.48 0.42 -7.97
N ALA A 49 3.58 1.74 -7.85
CA ALA A 49 4.46 2.55 -8.68
C ALA A 49 5.94 2.23 -8.47
N ILE A 50 6.39 2.06 -7.22
CA ILE A 50 7.76 1.63 -6.91
C ILE A 50 8.01 0.24 -7.49
N SER A 51 7.05 -0.67 -7.37
CA SER A 51 7.15 -2.00 -7.99
C SER A 51 7.41 -1.88 -9.48
N LYS A 52 6.58 -1.11 -10.21
CA LYS A 52 6.73 -0.91 -11.66
C LYS A 52 8.10 -0.34 -12.01
N LEU A 53 8.56 0.68 -11.29
CA LEU A 53 9.83 1.36 -11.57
C LEU A 53 11.08 0.54 -11.21
N ARG A 54 10.98 -0.44 -10.30
CA ARG A 54 12.16 -1.13 -9.74
C ARG A 54 12.22 -2.63 -10.00
N TYR A 55 11.08 -3.30 -10.04
CA TYR A 55 10.98 -4.75 -9.97
C TYR A 55 10.17 -5.36 -11.11
N THR A 56 9.11 -4.66 -11.54
CA THR A 56 8.09 -5.21 -12.42
C THR A 56 7.77 -4.24 -13.57
N PRO A 57 8.72 -3.98 -14.49
CA PRO A 57 8.58 -2.96 -15.53
C PRO A 57 7.43 -3.22 -16.51
N CYS A 58 6.97 -4.46 -16.65
CA CYS A 58 5.85 -4.85 -17.50
C CYS A 58 4.52 -4.95 -16.73
N LEU A 59 4.47 -4.57 -15.45
CA LEU A 59 3.22 -4.47 -14.69
C LEU A 59 2.30 -3.40 -15.28
N ILE A 60 1.04 -3.77 -15.50
CA ILE A 60 -0.01 -2.87 -15.99
C ILE A 60 -0.75 -2.30 -14.79
N MET A 61 -0.62 -1.00 -14.57
CA MET A 61 -1.27 -0.31 -13.45
C MET A 61 -2.64 0.22 -13.87
N VAL A 62 -3.65 0.03 -13.03
CA VAL A 62 -5.04 0.42 -13.27
C VAL A 62 -5.54 1.26 -12.10
N THR A 63 -6.23 2.37 -12.37
CA THR A 63 -7.00 3.12 -11.35
C THR A 63 -8.49 2.85 -11.49
N GLU A 64 -9.28 3.06 -10.43
CA GLU A 64 -10.74 2.93 -10.51
C GLU A 64 -11.39 3.95 -11.43
N ALA A 65 -10.73 5.09 -11.67
CA ALA A 65 -11.19 6.07 -12.66
C ALA A 65 -10.92 5.63 -14.10
N GLY A 66 -10.23 4.50 -14.32
CA GLY A 66 -10.06 3.88 -15.63
C GLY A 66 -8.81 4.31 -16.40
N TYR A 67 -7.80 4.89 -15.74
CA TYR A 67 -6.47 4.99 -16.34
C TYR A 67 -5.82 3.61 -16.34
N VAL A 68 -5.47 3.10 -17.52
CA VAL A 68 -4.88 1.77 -17.72
C VAL A 68 -3.49 1.89 -18.31
N ASP A 69 -2.57 1.12 -17.72
CA ASP A 69 -1.15 1.07 -18.06
C ASP A 69 -0.49 2.46 -18.06
N PHE A 70 -0.83 3.28 -17.07
CA PHE A 70 -0.18 4.57 -16.92
C PHE A 70 1.19 4.42 -16.30
N ALA A 71 2.03 5.41 -16.58
CA ALA A 71 3.42 5.41 -16.16
C ALA A 71 3.58 5.50 -14.64
N GLY A 72 2.61 6.17 -13.98
CA GLY A 72 2.67 6.49 -12.56
C GLY A 72 3.93 7.29 -12.28
N VAL A 73 3.96 8.58 -12.62
CA VAL A 73 5.14 9.46 -12.44
C VAL A 73 4.91 10.64 -11.50
N SER A 74 3.80 10.59 -10.77
CA SER A 74 3.45 11.56 -9.74
C SER A 74 2.42 10.93 -8.82
N SER A 75 2.45 11.31 -7.56
CA SER A 75 1.51 10.90 -6.54
C SER A 75 0.11 11.38 -6.92
N MET A 76 -0.88 10.51 -6.76
CA MET A 76 -2.28 10.83 -7.01
C MET A 76 -3.01 10.98 -5.67
N GLY A 77 -3.69 12.11 -5.48
CA GLY A 77 -4.63 12.39 -4.39
C GLY A 77 -6.02 11.84 -4.65
N SER A 78 -6.35 11.59 -5.92
CA SER A 78 -7.58 10.94 -6.38
C SER A 78 -7.25 9.90 -7.45
N PRO A 79 -7.98 8.77 -7.53
CA PRO A 79 -7.85 7.83 -8.65
C PRO A 79 -8.10 8.46 -10.03
N ALA A 80 -8.83 9.58 -10.05
CA ALA A 80 -9.18 10.37 -11.24
C ALA A 80 -8.25 11.57 -11.47
N ASP A 81 -7.13 11.68 -10.76
CA ASP A 81 -6.18 12.77 -11.00
C ASP A 81 -5.58 12.67 -12.41
N ASN A 82 -5.46 13.82 -13.08
CA ASN A 82 -4.90 13.91 -14.43
C ASN A 82 -3.46 13.37 -14.55
N HIS A 83 -2.73 13.22 -13.44
CA HIS A 83 -1.44 12.53 -13.44
C HIS A 83 -1.54 11.08 -13.93
N GLY A 84 -2.68 10.41 -13.70
CA GLY A 84 -2.95 9.07 -14.19
C GLY A 84 -3.12 9.02 -15.72
N ALA A 85 -3.44 10.13 -16.38
CA ALA A 85 -3.51 10.18 -17.85
C ALA A 85 -2.13 10.15 -18.52
N ILE A 86 -1.07 10.48 -17.79
CA ILE A 86 0.28 10.63 -18.35
C ILE A 86 0.86 9.24 -18.66
N GLY A 87 1.07 8.98 -19.95
CA GLY A 87 1.58 7.70 -20.43
C GLY A 87 0.58 6.55 -20.28
N ALA A 88 -0.70 6.83 -20.02
CA ALA A 88 -1.74 5.80 -20.03
C ALA A 88 -1.94 5.27 -21.44
N SER A 89 -1.96 3.95 -21.58
CA SER A 89 -2.27 3.28 -22.85
C SER A 89 -3.72 3.50 -23.27
N LEU A 90 -4.64 3.60 -22.30
CA LEU A 90 -6.02 4.01 -22.52
C LEU A 90 -6.66 4.60 -21.27
N HIS A 91 -7.76 5.32 -21.48
CA HIS A 91 -8.67 5.76 -20.43
C HIS A 91 -10.07 5.23 -20.72
N GLN A 92 -10.60 4.39 -19.84
CA GLN A 92 -11.93 3.78 -19.98
C GLN A 92 -12.88 4.23 -18.86
N GLY A 93 -14.16 3.95 -19.02
CA GLY A 93 -15.17 4.29 -18.02
C GLY A 93 -15.03 3.46 -16.74
N LEU A 94 -15.55 4.00 -15.63
CA LEU A 94 -15.66 3.30 -14.35
C LEU A 94 -16.33 1.93 -14.53
N PHE A 95 -17.45 1.88 -15.26
CA PHE A 95 -18.16 0.63 -15.52
C PHE A 95 -17.30 -0.42 -16.22
N ASP A 96 -16.59 -0.05 -17.29
CA ASP A 96 -15.72 -0.98 -18.01
C ASP A 96 -14.56 -1.47 -17.14
N THR A 97 -13.97 -0.59 -16.34
CA THR A 97 -12.89 -0.94 -15.41
C THR A 97 -13.34 -2.00 -14.39
N PHE A 98 -14.53 -1.83 -13.80
CA PHE A 98 -15.08 -2.80 -12.83
C PHE A 98 -15.65 -4.05 -13.50
N ARG A 99 -16.12 -3.96 -14.75
CA ARG A 99 -16.44 -5.14 -15.56
C ARG A 99 -15.19 -5.99 -15.78
N ASP A 100 -14.07 -5.37 -16.16
CA ASP A 100 -12.82 -6.07 -16.41
C ASP A 100 -12.31 -6.77 -15.13
N LEU A 101 -12.40 -6.09 -13.99
CA LEU A 101 -12.14 -6.63 -12.66
C LEU A 101 -13.01 -7.87 -12.36
N GLN A 102 -14.34 -7.75 -12.47
CA GLN A 102 -15.25 -8.86 -12.15
C GLN A 102 -15.15 -10.01 -13.16
N SER A 103 -14.65 -9.74 -14.36
CA SER A 103 -14.37 -10.76 -15.39
C SER A 103 -13.00 -11.44 -15.21
N GLY A 104 -12.24 -11.10 -14.17
CA GLY A 104 -10.98 -11.76 -13.83
C GLY A 104 -9.74 -11.21 -14.54
N HIS A 105 -9.81 -10.03 -15.16
CA HIS A 105 -8.67 -9.41 -15.86
C HIS A 105 -7.70 -8.68 -14.92
N ILE A 106 -8.05 -8.52 -13.63
CA ILE A 106 -7.20 -7.90 -12.62
C ILE A 106 -6.56 -8.99 -11.76
N ASN A 107 -5.24 -9.13 -11.86
CA ASN A 107 -4.50 -10.16 -11.13
C ASN A 107 -4.34 -9.82 -9.66
N ALA A 108 -4.03 -8.56 -9.35
CA ALA A 108 -3.81 -8.12 -7.98
C ALA A 108 -4.39 -6.71 -7.72
N ALA A 109 -4.56 -6.38 -6.45
CA ALA A 109 -4.91 -5.04 -6.01
C ALA A 109 -4.09 -4.63 -4.80
N CYS A 110 -3.76 -3.35 -4.70
CA CYS A 110 -3.12 -2.77 -3.53
C CYS A 110 -4.10 -1.81 -2.84
N LEU A 111 -4.46 -2.10 -1.59
CA LEU A 111 -5.46 -1.32 -0.85
C LEU A 111 -4.94 -0.89 0.52
N GLY A 112 -5.38 0.29 0.97
CA GLY A 112 -5.25 0.69 2.37
C GLY A 112 -6.39 0.13 3.24
N LEU A 113 -6.20 0.14 4.55
CA LEU A 113 -7.25 -0.18 5.53
C LEU A 113 -7.13 0.63 6.81
N ALA A 114 -8.21 0.67 7.60
CA ALA A 114 -8.21 1.26 8.94
C ALA A 114 -8.25 0.20 10.05
N GLN A 115 -9.11 -0.81 9.89
CA GLN A 115 -9.14 -2.00 10.74
C GLN A 115 -9.03 -3.27 9.89
N VAL A 116 -8.53 -4.34 10.51
CA VAL A 116 -8.41 -5.68 9.94
C VAL A 116 -8.68 -6.73 11.02
N ASP A 117 -9.30 -7.85 10.65
CA ASP A 117 -9.52 -8.99 11.55
C ASP A 117 -8.64 -10.20 11.20
N LYS A 118 -8.83 -11.28 11.98
CA LYS A 118 -8.08 -12.54 11.87
C LYS A 118 -8.11 -13.15 10.47
N PHE A 119 -9.16 -12.91 9.69
CA PHE A 119 -9.37 -13.51 8.37
C PHE A 119 -9.15 -12.50 7.24
N GLY A 120 -8.61 -11.32 7.57
CA GLY A 120 -8.25 -10.29 6.59
C GLY A 120 -9.45 -9.55 6.03
N ASN A 121 -10.62 -9.62 6.68
CA ASN A 121 -11.67 -8.66 6.39
C ASN A 121 -11.15 -7.28 6.82
N ALA A 122 -11.52 -6.23 6.08
CA ALA A 122 -11.02 -4.89 6.33
C ALA A 122 -12.13 -3.85 6.38
N ASN A 123 -11.89 -2.81 7.18
CA ASN A 123 -12.80 -1.69 7.38
C ASN A 123 -12.14 -0.38 6.98
N VAL A 124 -12.86 0.43 6.20
CA VAL A 124 -12.56 1.84 5.89
C VAL A 124 -13.83 2.69 5.87
N SER A 125 -14.91 2.23 6.51
CA SER A 125 -16.24 2.86 6.48
C SER A 125 -16.60 3.58 7.76
N TYR A 126 -16.59 2.86 8.90
CA TYR A 126 -17.03 3.37 10.20
C TYR A 126 -16.16 2.76 11.29
N VAL A 127 -15.52 3.57 12.12
CA VAL A 127 -14.75 3.10 13.28
C VAL A 127 -15.40 3.65 14.54
N ASN A 128 -15.59 2.82 15.57
CA ASN A 128 -16.26 3.20 16.82
C ASN A 128 -17.50 4.06 16.54
N PRO A 129 -18.67 3.43 16.28
CA PRO A 129 -19.74 3.69 15.28
C PRO A 129 -20.04 5.13 14.82
N ASN A 130 -19.53 6.12 15.51
CA ASN A 130 -19.64 7.56 15.31
C ASN A 130 -18.57 8.16 14.38
N ILE A 131 -17.44 7.48 14.09
CA ILE A 131 -16.40 8.02 13.20
C ILE A 131 -16.64 7.52 11.76
N ARG A 132 -17.22 8.38 10.92
CA ARG A 132 -17.35 8.15 9.48
C ARG A 132 -16.00 8.34 8.79
N MET A 133 -15.57 7.32 8.06
CA MET A 133 -14.37 7.35 7.22
C MET A 133 -14.72 7.59 5.74
N ASN A 134 -13.77 7.42 4.83
CA ASN A 134 -14.00 7.61 3.39
C ASN A 134 -15.09 6.67 2.83
N GLY A 135 -15.22 5.46 3.39
CA GLY A 135 -16.12 4.42 2.87
C GLY A 135 -15.45 3.55 1.82
N SER A 136 -16.25 2.64 1.24
CA SER A 136 -15.77 1.64 0.28
C SER A 136 -15.02 2.26 -0.89
N GLY A 137 -15.57 3.31 -1.53
CA GLY A 137 -15.21 3.58 -2.92
C GLY A 137 -15.40 2.29 -3.74
N GLY A 138 -14.44 1.94 -4.58
CA GLY A 138 -14.37 0.62 -5.24
C GLY A 138 -13.81 -0.52 -4.39
N GLY A 139 -13.39 -0.28 -3.14
CA GLY A 139 -12.66 -1.24 -2.31
C GLY A 139 -13.39 -2.57 -2.08
N CYS A 140 -14.71 -2.54 -1.88
CA CYS A 140 -15.52 -3.76 -1.73
C CYS A 140 -15.48 -4.62 -2.99
N ASP A 141 -15.74 -4.04 -4.16
CA ASP A 141 -15.74 -4.75 -5.44
C ASP A 141 -14.35 -5.29 -5.78
N ILE A 142 -13.31 -4.48 -5.53
CA ILE A 142 -11.89 -4.86 -5.71
C ILE A 142 -11.55 -6.06 -4.82
N ALA A 143 -11.84 -6.01 -3.53
CA ALA A 143 -11.55 -7.11 -2.61
C ALA A 143 -12.41 -8.36 -2.87
N SER A 144 -13.59 -8.18 -3.45
CA SER A 144 -14.46 -9.28 -3.86
C SER A 144 -13.97 -10.02 -5.10
N SER A 145 -13.27 -9.32 -6.01
CA SER A 145 -13.09 -9.79 -7.40
C SER A 145 -11.65 -9.89 -7.88
N ALA A 146 -10.72 -9.12 -7.33
CA ALA A 146 -9.32 -9.18 -7.74
C ALA A 146 -8.71 -10.57 -7.44
N GLY A 147 -7.78 -11.03 -8.29
CA GLY A 147 -7.11 -12.32 -8.11
C GLY A 147 -6.45 -12.46 -6.73
N ARG A 148 -5.86 -11.37 -6.21
CA ARG A 148 -5.38 -11.27 -4.81
C ARG A 148 -5.29 -9.82 -4.34
N VAL A 149 -5.35 -9.60 -3.02
CA VAL A 149 -5.23 -8.27 -2.41
C VAL A 149 -3.99 -8.17 -1.54
N VAL A 150 -3.16 -7.15 -1.78
CA VAL A 150 -2.08 -6.72 -0.90
C VAL A 150 -2.57 -5.52 -0.11
N TYR A 151 -2.75 -5.68 1.20
CA TYR A 151 -3.08 -4.56 2.08
C TYR A 151 -1.82 -3.84 2.55
N VAL A 152 -1.89 -2.52 2.65
CA VAL A 152 -0.81 -1.69 3.20
C VAL A 152 -1.34 -0.76 4.28
N VAL A 153 -0.66 -0.67 5.41
CA VAL A 153 -1.02 0.24 6.50
C VAL A 153 0.18 0.54 7.39
N LYS A 154 0.27 1.75 7.93
CA LYS A 154 1.16 2.02 9.05
C LYS A 154 0.68 1.22 10.26
N TYR A 155 1.57 0.47 10.88
CA TYR A 155 1.30 -0.36 12.03
C TYR A 155 0.73 0.49 13.17
N ALA A 156 -0.40 0.04 13.72
CA ALA A 156 -0.96 0.54 14.96
C ALA A 156 -1.80 -0.56 15.60
N ALA A 157 -1.69 -0.75 16.92
CA ALA A 157 -2.46 -1.78 17.63
C ALA A 157 -3.98 -1.69 17.34
N ARG A 158 -4.53 -0.47 17.29
CA ARG A 158 -5.94 -0.20 16.96
C ARG A 158 -6.40 -0.71 15.59
N THR A 159 -5.47 -1.03 14.69
CA THR A 159 -5.80 -1.58 13.37
C THR A 159 -6.28 -3.02 13.49
N PHE A 160 -5.79 -3.80 14.45
CA PHE A 160 -6.21 -5.19 14.64
C PHE A 160 -7.44 -5.23 15.53
N GLN A 161 -8.51 -5.89 15.07
CA GLN A 161 -9.77 -5.98 15.79
C GLN A 161 -10.30 -7.41 15.75
N GLU A 162 -10.70 -7.95 16.90
CA GLU A 162 -11.30 -9.29 16.98
C GLU A 162 -12.60 -9.35 16.16
N LYS A 163 -13.37 -8.27 16.20
CA LYS A 163 -14.55 -8.05 15.36
C LYS A 163 -14.54 -6.63 14.82
N LEU A 164 -14.66 -6.49 13.50
CA LEU A 164 -14.74 -5.18 12.86
C LEU A 164 -16.04 -4.46 13.20
N ASP A 165 -15.97 -3.14 13.29
CA ASP A 165 -17.17 -2.28 13.38
C ASP A 165 -18.03 -2.39 12.10
N TYR A 166 -17.38 -2.56 10.94
CA TYR A 166 -18.01 -2.74 9.65
C TYR A 166 -17.07 -3.52 8.70
N ILE A 167 -17.59 -4.48 7.96
CA ILE A 167 -16.81 -5.14 6.89
C ILE A 167 -17.01 -4.34 5.61
N THR A 168 -16.02 -3.52 5.24
CA THR A 168 -16.05 -2.79 3.97
C THR A 168 -15.53 -3.66 2.84
N ASN A 169 -14.38 -4.31 3.07
CA ASN A 169 -13.69 -5.11 2.09
C ASN A 169 -13.66 -6.56 2.61
N PRO A 170 -14.30 -7.52 1.92
CA PRO A 170 -14.33 -8.89 2.38
C PRO A 170 -12.98 -9.58 2.23
N GLY A 171 -12.49 -10.17 3.33
CA GLY A 171 -11.35 -11.07 3.39
C GLY A 171 -11.78 -12.52 3.18
N TYR A 172 -11.30 -13.44 4.01
CA TYR A 172 -11.78 -14.82 4.04
C TYR A 172 -13.09 -15.02 4.82
N LEU A 173 -13.81 -13.93 5.13
CA LEU A 173 -15.08 -13.91 5.84
C LEU A 173 -14.94 -14.55 7.23
N ASP A 174 -15.56 -15.70 7.47
CA ASP A 174 -15.48 -16.46 8.73
C ASP A 174 -14.31 -17.47 8.76
N GLY A 175 -13.49 -17.51 7.70
CA GLY A 175 -12.36 -18.43 7.55
C GLY A 175 -12.75 -19.86 7.16
N SER A 176 -14.05 -20.18 7.09
CA SER A 176 -14.51 -21.53 6.77
C SER A 176 -14.13 -21.93 5.33
N PRO A 177 -13.93 -23.24 5.07
CA PRO A 177 -13.66 -23.70 3.71
C PRO A 177 -14.72 -23.23 2.72
N ASP A 178 -14.26 -22.68 1.60
CA ASP A 178 -15.07 -22.11 0.53
C ASP A 178 -15.97 -20.92 0.94
N ALA A 179 -15.74 -20.25 2.08
CA ALA A 179 -16.59 -19.15 2.55
C ALA A 179 -16.79 -18.08 1.46
N ARG A 180 -15.69 -17.64 0.83
CA ARG A 180 -15.71 -16.65 -0.27
C ARG A 180 -16.54 -17.14 -1.46
N LYS A 181 -16.36 -18.39 -1.88
CA LYS A 181 -17.10 -19.00 -2.99
C LYS A 181 -18.59 -19.11 -2.68
N LYS A 182 -18.96 -19.51 -1.45
CA LYS A 182 -20.36 -19.58 -1.00
C LYS A 182 -21.03 -18.21 -0.98
N ALA A 183 -20.26 -17.16 -0.68
CA ALA A 183 -20.72 -15.77 -0.73
C ALA A 183 -20.74 -15.16 -2.15
N GLY A 184 -20.35 -15.92 -3.18
CA GLY A 184 -20.32 -15.45 -4.57
C GLY A 184 -19.13 -14.53 -4.90
N LEU A 185 -18.11 -14.47 -4.05
CA LEU A 185 -16.90 -13.68 -4.31
C LEU A 185 -16.00 -14.43 -5.30
N VAL A 186 -15.69 -13.79 -6.44
CA VAL A 186 -14.96 -14.42 -7.55
C VAL A 186 -13.44 -14.28 -7.43
N GLY A 187 -12.95 -13.35 -6.60
CA GLY A 187 -11.53 -13.09 -6.38
C GLY A 187 -10.90 -13.97 -5.30
N GLY A 188 -9.56 -14.04 -5.27
CA GLY A 188 -8.81 -14.94 -4.39
C GLY A 188 -8.65 -14.48 -2.94
N GLY A 189 -8.98 -13.23 -2.62
CA GLY A 189 -8.92 -12.69 -1.27
C GLY A 189 -7.55 -12.11 -0.88
N PRO A 190 -7.30 -11.88 0.42
CA PRO A 190 -6.10 -11.20 0.87
C PRO A 190 -4.87 -12.11 0.82
N ALA A 191 -3.82 -11.66 0.13
CA ALA A 191 -2.53 -12.36 0.07
C ALA A 191 -1.62 -11.99 1.25
N CYS A 192 -1.61 -10.71 1.64
CA CYS A 192 -0.85 -10.24 2.78
C CYS A 192 -1.33 -8.87 3.27
N LEU A 193 -0.95 -8.55 4.50
CA LEU A 193 -0.97 -7.22 5.09
C LEU A 193 0.47 -6.77 5.34
N VAL A 194 0.88 -5.68 4.71
CA VAL A 194 2.21 -5.10 4.84
C VAL A 194 2.16 -3.88 5.75
N THR A 195 3.08 -3.85 6.71
CA THR A 195 3.23 -2.73 7.66
C THR A 195 4.69 -2.33 7.81
N ASP A 196 4.96 -1.25 8.54
CA ASP A 196 6.32 -0.85 8.92
C ASP A 196 6.95 -1.73 10.01
N ARG A 197 6.21 -2.68 10.59
CA ARG A 197 6.77 -3.67 11.54
C ARG A 197 6.98 -5.06 10.94
N GLY A 198 6.25 -5.42 9.90
CA GLY A 198 6.35 -6.73 9.27
C GLY A 198 5.27 -7.00 8.23
N ILE A 199 5.35 -8.18 7.61
CA ILE A 199 4.37 -8.71 6.66
C ILE A 199 3.61 -9.85 7.33
N PHE A 200 2.29 -9.72 7.36
CA PHE A 200 1.36 -10.74 7.81
C PHE A 200 0.78 -11.45 6.59
N ARG A 201 0.67 -12.77 6.65
CA ARG A 201 0.10 -13.63 5.60
C ARG A 201 -1.06 -14.43 6.15
N PHE A 202 -1.76 -15.14 5.28
CA PHE A 202 -2.92 -15.96 5.64
C PHE A 202 -2.59 -17.43 5.37
N ASP A 203 -2.90 -18.30 6.33
CA ASP A 203 -2.71 -19.75 6.16
C ASP A 203 -3.61 -20.29 5.05
N GLU A 204 -3.09 -21.16 4.18
CA GLU A 204 -3.85 -21.67 3.03
C GLU A 204 -5.04 -22.57 3.41
N LYS A 205 -5.02 -23.16 4.61
CA LYS A 205 -6.07 -24.09 5.08
C LYS A 205 -7.03 -23.43 6.04
N THR A 206 -6.51 -22.67 7.00
CA THR A 206 -7.32 -22.05 8.05
C THR A 206 -7.68 -20.59 7.73
N HIS A 207 -7.02 -19.98 6.74
CA HIS A 207 -7.15 -18.56 6.39
C HIS A 207 -6.84 -17.60 7.53
N GLU A 208 -6.22 -18.09 8.60
CA GLU A 208 -5.87 -17.26 9.75
C GLU A 208 -4.62 -16.44 9.44
N MET A 209 -4.66 -15.17 9.82
CA MET A 209 -3.52 -14.28 9.75
C MET A 209 -2.39 -14.76 10.68
N TYR A 210 -1.16 -14.73 10.17
CA TYR A 210 0.07 -14.98 10.93
C TYR A 210 1.18 -14.01 10.53
N LEU A 211 2.11 -13.73 11.45
CA LEU A 211 3.30 -12.92 11.17
C LEU A 211 4.32 -13.76 10.39
N ALA A 212 4.61 -13.37 9.15
CA ALA A 212 5.45 -14.14 8.24
C ALA A 212 6.86 -13.59 8.07
N GLU A 213 7.00 -12.26 8.12
CA GLU A 213 8.27 -11.58 7.85
C GLU A 213 8.40 -10.33 8.73
N VAL A 214 9.62 -10.02 9.19
CA VAL A 214 9.93 -8.82 9.99
C VAL A 214 11.18 -8.12 9.47
N PHE A 215 11.32 -6.83 9.77
CA PHE A 215 12.57 -6.12 9.48
C PHE A 215 13.74 -6.63 10.34
N PRO A 216 15.00 -6.47 9.89
CA PRO A 216 16.16 -7.08 10.56
C PRO A 216 16.40 -6.58 12.00
N TRP A 217 15.81 -5.45 12.36
CA TRP A 217 15.93 -4.81 13.68
C TRP A 217 14.76 -5.08 14.62
N GLN A 218 13.81 -5.93 14.23
CA GLN A 218 12.75 -6.42 15.11
C GLN A 218 13.32 -7.61 15.89
N ASP A 219 13.48 -7.43 17.20
CA ASP A 219 13.93 -8.50 18.09
C ASP A 219 12.75 -9.30 18.68
N GLU A 220 13.05 -10.25 19.57
CA GLU A 220 12.02 -11.05 20.26
C GLU A 220 11.02 -10.19 21.04
N LYS A 221 11.46 -9.07 21.66
CA LYS A 221 10.57 -8.18 22.41
C LYS A 221 9.65 -7.41 21.47
N ASP A 222 10.16 -7.00 20.31
CA ASP A 222 9.35 -6.38 19.28
C ASP A 222 8.27 -7.36 18.77
N ILE A 223 8.62 -8.64 18.56
CA ILE A 223 7.67 -9.69 18.15
C ILE A 223 6.61 -9.94 19.23
N GLU A 224 7.00 -10.06 20.50
CA GLU A 224 6.05 -10.21 21.61
C GLU A 224 5.15 -8.99 21.77
N SER A 225 5.66 -7.78 21.51
CA SER A 225 4.83 -6.57 21.44
C SER A 225 3.81 -6.64 20.31
N ILE A 226 4.18 -7.14 19.13
CA ILE A 226 3.23 -7.32 18.01
C ILE A 226 2.13 -8.31 18.41
N LYS A 227 2.49 -9.44 19.03
CA LYS A 227 1.51 -10.43 19.49
C LYS A 227 0.56 -9.84 20.55
N ALA A 228 1.08 -9.02 21.47
CA ALA A 228 0.28 -8.40 22.51
C ALA A 228 -0.70 -7.33 21.99
N ASP A 229 -0.36 -6.66 20.89
CA ASP A 229 -1.23 -5.68 20.24
C ASP A 229 -2.38 -6.31 19.45
N VAL A 230 -2.24 -7.59 19.04
CA VAL A 230 -3.25 -8.31 18.26
C VAL A 230 -4.22 -9.01 19.21
N PRO A 231 -5.55 -8.79 19.10
CA PRO A 231 -6.52 -9.26 20.09
C PRO A 231 -6.89 -10.74 19.99
N TRP A 232 -6.17 -11.52 19.17
CA TRP A 232 -6.29 -12.97 19.08
C TRP A 232 -4.90 -13.60 19.20
N ASP A 233 -4.84 -14.92 19.36
CA ASP A 233 -3.57 -15.66 19.38
C ASP A 233 -2.87 -15.59 18.01
N LEU A 234 -2.04 -14.56 17.84
CA LEU A 234 -1.30 -14.32 16.61
C LEU A 234 -0.18 -15.35 16.48
N LYS A 235 -0.31 -16.22 15.49
CA LYS A 235 0.76 -17.16 15.10
C LYS A 235 1.93 -16.40 14.46
N VAL A 236 3.13 -16.90 14.73
CA VAL A 236 4.37 -16.48 14.06
C VAL A 236 4.86 -17.66 13.22
N ALA A 237 5.33 -17.40 12.00
CA ALA A 237 5.84 -18.44 11.13
C ALA A 237 7.03 -19.19 11.78
N ASP A 238 7.05 -20.52 11.66
CA ASP A 238 8.14 -21.37 12.16
C ASP A 238 9.51 -20.93 11.61
N ASN A 239 9.52 -20.49 10.35
CA ASN A 239 10.66 -19.88 9.69
C ASN A 239 10.35 -18.41 9.38
N LEU A 240 10.46 -17.56 10.41
CA LEU A 240 10.25 -16.13 10.29
C LEU A 240 11.29 -15.51 9.35
N LYS A 241 10.83 -14.95 8.23
CA LYS A 241 11.73 -14.38 7.23
C LYS A 241 12.12 -12.95 7.60
N ILE A 242 13.28 -12.52 7.09
CA ILE A 242 13.77 -11.16 7.25
C ILE A 242 13.49 -10.36 5.98
N ILE A 243 12.85 -9.20 6.16
CA ILE A 243 12.59 -8.24 5.09
C ILE A 243 13.88 -7.47 4.83
N GLU A 244 14.33 -7.43 3.58
CA GLU A 244 15.48 -6.59 3.20
C GLU A 244 15.17 -5.10 3.46
N PRO A 245 16.07 -4.33 4.10
CA PRO A 245 15.88 -2.89 4.26
C PRO A 245 15.67 -2.16 2.92
N PRO A 246 15.02 -0.98 2.92
CA PRO A 246 14.91 -0.15 1.72
C PRO A 246 16.28 0.15 1.09
N ASN A 247 16.42 -0.09 -0.21
CA ASN A 247 17.63 0.22 -0.97
C ASN A 247 17.52 1.58 -1.68
N GLN A 248 18.66 2.13 -2.12
CA GLN A 248 18.71 3.47 -2.71
C GLN A 248 17.79 3.62 -3.93
N GLY A 249 17.69 2.61 -4.79
CA GLY A 249 16.82 2.68 -5.97
C GLY A 249 15.34 2.78 -5.61
N GLU A 250 14.90 2.14 -4.53
CA GLU A 250 13.54 2.31 -4.01
C GLU A 250 13.33 3.71 -3.44
N ILE A 251 14.31 4.24 -2.70
CA ILE A 251 14.24 5.61 -2.16
C ILE A 251 14.14 6.63 -3.30
N ASP A 252 14.92 6.44 -4.37
CA ASP A 252 14.91 7.31 -5.55
C ASP A 252 13.57 7.22 -6.29
N ALA A 253 13.02 6.01 -6.45
CA ALA A 253 11.70 5.82 -7.04
C ALA A 253 10.60 6.51 -6.22
N ILE A 254 10.59 6.34 -4.89
CA ILE A 254 9.64 7.03 -4.01
C ILE A 254 9.79 8.56 -4.15
N ALA A 255 11.02 9.08 -4.13
CA ALA A 255 11.28 10.52 -4.24
C ALA A 255 10.89 11.09 -5.62
N LEU A 256 10.91 10.25 -6.66
CA LEU A 256 10.37 10.58 -7.98
C LEU A 256 8.84 10.63 -7.96
N MET A 257 8.22 9.68 -7.26
CA MET A 257 6.77 9.53 -7.19
C MET A 257 6.07 10.55 -6.30
N ASP A 258 6.70 11.00 -5.21
CA ASP A 258 6.09 11.94 -4.25
C ASP A 258 6.91 13.23 -4.08
N PRO A 259 7.11 14.03 -5.15
CA PRO A 259 7.91 15.28 -5.11
C PRO A 259 7.45 16.25 -4.03
N GLY A 260 6.13 16.37 -3.88
CA GLY A 260 5.49 17.26 -2.92
C GLY A 260 5.46 16.73 -1.49
N LYS A 261 5.98 15.51 -1.26
CA LYS A 261 5.92 14.79 0.01
C LYS A 261 4.48 14.68 0.55
N ALA A 262 3.50 14.52 -0.34
CA ALA A 262 2.10 14.39 0.01
C ALA A 262 1.81 13.16 0.88
N TYR A 263 2.65 12.14 0.81
CA TYR A 263 2.52 10.91 1.58
C TYR A 263 3.77 10.59 2.41
N LEU A 264 4.94 11.08 2.00
CA LEU A 264 6.17 10.92 2.77
C LEU A 264 6.28 11.83 4.00
N GLU A 265 5.61 12.98 3.98
CA GLU A 265 5.58 13.90 5.11
C GLU A 265 4.22 13.81 5.82
N GLU A 266 4.26 13.31 7.07
CA GLU A 266 3.07 13.09 7.89
C GLU A 266 2.38 14.42 8.21
N SER A 267 3.15 15.46 8.52
CA SER A 267 2.58 16.78 8.82
C SER A 267 2.34 17.54 7.53
N MET A 268 1.07 17.77 7.20
CA MET A 268 0.70 18.63 6.06
C MET A 268 1.41 19.99 6.13
N MET A 269 1.64 20.52 7.32
CA MET A 269 2.29 21.81 7.55
C MET A 269 3.78 21.82 7.15
N ASN A 270 4.43 20.66 7.17
CA ASN A 270 5.85 20.52 6.82
C ASN A 270 6.06 20.27 5.32
N ARG A 271 4.99 20.08 4.54
CA ARG A 271 5.09 19.82 3.10
C ARG A 271 5.58 21.08 2.37
N PRO A 272 6.44 20.94 1.35
CA PRO A 272 6.97 22.09 0.60
C PRO A 272 5.90 23.08 0.13
N VAL A 273 4.80 22.57 -0.45
CA VAL A 273 3.69 23.40 -0.95
C VAL A 273 2.99 24.14 0.20
N ALA A 274 2.83 23.49 1.36
CA ALA A 274 2.19 24.11 2.52
C ALA A 274 3.09 25.19 3.12
N LEU A 275 4.39 24.94 3.27
CA LEU A 275 5.35 25.93 3.78
C LEU A 275 5.34 27.22 2.95
N ILE A 276 5.33 27.11 1.62
CA ILE A 276 5.25 28.25 0.70
C ILE A 276 3.89 28.96 0.87
N SER A 277 2.79 28.21 0.88
CA SER A 277 1.44 28.78 1.01
C SER A 277 1.23 29.51 2.34
N MET A 278 1.79 28.99 3.43
CA MET A 278 1.69 29.54 4.78
C MET A 278 2.60 30.75 5.01
N SER A 279 3.62 30.96 4.19
CA SER A 279 4.45 32.17 4.25
C SER A 279 3.69 33.44 3.81
N GLY A 280 2.39 33.33 3.49
CA GLY A 280 1.56 34.41 2.98
C GLY A 280 1.87 34.82 1.54
N ARG A 281 2.85 34.16 0.90
CA ARG A 281 3.26 34.48 -0.48
C ARG A 281 2.28 33.82 -1.46
N ARG A 282 1.50 34.65 -2.15
CA ARG A 282 0.60 34.24 -3.25
C ARG A 282 0.95 34.96 -4.56
N ASP A 283 2.24 35.23 -4.75
CA ASP A 283 2.77 35.90 -5.92
C ASP A 283 3.30 34.90 -6.96
N LEU A 284 3.66 35.42 -8.14
CA LEU A 284 4.20 34.61 -9.24
C LEU A 284 5.48 33.85 -8.87
N ASN A 285 6.30 34.36 -7.94
CA ASN A 285 7.53 33.69 -7.55
C ASN A 285 7.23 32.47 -6.67
N ALA A 286 6.28 32.57 -5.73
CA ALA A 286 5.81 31.44 -4.94
C ALA A 286 5.20 30.34 -5.82
N TYR A 287 4.38 30.70 -6.81
CA TYR A 287 3.82 29.71 -7.73
C TYR A 287 4.88 29.07 -8.64
N ARG A 288 5.93 29.80 -9.04
CA ARG A 288 7.07 29.23 -9.76
C ARG A 288 7.86 28.26 -8.89
N GLU A 289 8.11 28.59 -7.63
CA GLU A 289 8.79 27.72 -6.68
C GLU A 289 8.03 26.39 -6.50
N ILE A 290 6.70 26.46 -6.36
CA ILE A 290 5.84 25.26 -6.34
C ILE A 290 5.95 24.49 -7.65
N ALA A 291 5.82 25.17 -8.79
CA ALA A 291 5.86 24.51 -10.10
C ALA A 291 7.19 23.79 -10.35
N GLU A 292 8.32 24.38 -9.94
CA GLU A 292 9.65 23.78 -10.13
C GLU A 292 9.86 22.50 -9.32
N ILE A 293 9.27 22.38 -8.13
CA ILE A 293 9.30 21.13 -7.33
C ILE A 293 8.75 19.96 -8.14
N PHE A 294 7.59 20.15 -8.78
CA PHE A 294 6.94 19.11 -9.57
C PHE A 294 7.60 18.96 -10.94
N ARG A 295 7.99 20.06 -11.59
CA ARG A 295 8.60 20.06 -12.92
C ARG A 295 9.90 19.29 -12.96
N ALA A 296 10.78 19.49 -11.98
CA ALA A 296 12.08 18.81 -11.94
C ALA A 296 11.91 17.29 -11.87
N LYS A 297 11.01 16.80 -11.01
CA LYS A 297 10.71 15.37 -10.91
C LYS A 297 9.98 14.84 -12.14
N PHE A 298 9.06 15.61 -12.70
CA PHE A 298 8.39 15.22 -13.93
C PHE A 298 9.38 15.08 -15.11
N GLN A 299 10.36 15.99 -15.21
CA GLN A 299 11.40 15.89 -16.23
C GLN A 299 12.27 14.65 -16.02
N GLN A 300 12.70 14.39 -14.78
CA GLN A 300 13.43 13.17 -14.44
C GLN A 300 12.61 11.92 -14.78
N ALA A 301 11.30 11.94 -14.57
CA ALA A 301 10.43 10.82 -14.87
C ALA A 301 10.26 10.58 -16.38
N LYS A 302 10.26 11.63 -17.20
CA LYS A 302 10.27 11.50 -18.67
C LYS A 302 11.49 10.73 -19.16
N ASP A 303 12.66 10.98 -18.58
CA ASP A 303 13.90 10.30 -18.95
C ASP A 303 13.86 8.79 -18.60
N TYR A 304 12.94 8.37 -17.72
CA TYR A 304 12.67 6.96 -17.44
C TYR A 304 11.62 6.33 -18.36
N LEU A 305 10.72 7.14 -18.93
CA LEU A 305 9.59 6.66 -19.74
C LEU A 305 9.86 6.68 -21.26
N LEU A 306 10.81 7.51 -21.71
CA LEU A 306 11.19 7.71 -23.11
C LEU A 306 12.61 7.18 -23.36
#